data_AF-A0A158B1S9-F1
#
_entry.id   AF-A0A158B1S9-F1
#
_cell.length_a   1.000
_cell.length_b   1.000
_cell.length_c   1.000
_cell.angle_alpha   90.00
_cell.angle_beta   90.00
_cell.angle_gamma   90.00
#
_symmetry.space_group_name_H-M   'P 1'
#
loop_
_entity.id
_entity.type
_entity.pdbx_description
1 polymer ?
#
loop_
_entity_poly.entity_id
_entity_poly.type
_entity_poly.pdbx_seq_one_letter_code
_entity_poly.pdbx_strand_id
1 'polypeptide(L)' 'MYAKFMALPFVTRRVIIAAAAFFSMFLIVHLPKNGFSETLLFAAGLTMLWAVGILIPFLKILFFVLKWRLNYVVRFK' A
#
# COMPACT_ATOMS: atom_id res chain seq x y z
N MET A 1 -22.82 12.84 1.34
CA MET A 1 -21.37 13.01 1.06
C MET A 1 -20.80 11.89 0.18
N TYR A 2 -21.02 10.62 0.54
CA TYR A 2 -20.55 9.46 -0.24
C TYR A 2 -21.05 9.45 -1.70
N ALA A 3 -22.32 9.76 -1.95
CA ALA A 3 -22.87 9.84 -3.30
C ALA A 3 -22.14 10.87 -4.20
N LYS A 4 -21.70 12.00 -3.63
CA LYS A 4 -20.92 13.02 -4.36
C LYS A 4 -19.52 12.53 -4.67
N PHE A 5 -18.90 11.76 -3.78
CA PHE A 5 -17.61 11.13 -4.03
C PHE A 5 -17.70 10.05 -5.12
N MET A 6 -18.75 9.22 -5.08
CA MET A 6 -19.00 8.20 -6.12
C MET A 6 -19.41 8.79 -7.48
N ALA A 7 -19.85 10.05 -7.51
CA ALA A 7 -20.09 10.76 -8.76
C ALA A 7 -18.81 11.27 -9.44
N LEU A 8 -17.68 11.33 -8.73
CA LEU A 8 -16.41 11.79 -9.30
C LEU A 8 -15.83 10.78 -10.30
N PRO A 9 -15.04 11.22 -11.29
CA PRO A 9 -14.30 10.33 -12.19
C PRO A 9 -13.43 9.35 -11.40
N PHE A 10 -13.26 8.13 -11.93
CA PHE A 10 -12.48 7.07 -11.28
C PHE A 10 -11.07 7.53 -10.89
N VAL A 11 -10.38 8.25 -11.79
CA VAL A 11 -9.05 8.79 -11.55
C VAL A 11 -9.06 9.80 -10.40
N THR A 12 -10.02 10.72 -10.38
CA THR A 12 -10.16 11.72 -9.32
C THR A 12 -10.37 11.07 -7.95
N ARG A 13 -11.21 10.02 -7.87
CA ARG A 13 -11.38 9.25 -6.64
C ARG A 13 -10.08 8.61 -6.17
N ARG A 14 -9.31 8.02 -7.10
CA ARG A 14 -8.01 7.40 -6.80
C ARG A 14 -6.99 8.42 -6.28
N VAL A 15 -6.91 9.60 -6.89
CA VAL A 15 -6.03 10.68 -6.45
C VAL A 15 -6.40 11.17 -5.04
N ILE A 16 -7.69 11.34 -4.76
CA ILE A 16 -8.16 11.74 -3.41
C ILE A 16 -7.78 10.68 -2.37
N ILE A 17 -7.97 9.40 -2.68
CA ILE A 17 -7.58 8.29 -1.79
C ILE A 17 -6.07 8.27 -1.57
N ALA A 18 -5.27 8.47 -2.62
CA ALA A 18 -3.82 8.53 -2.52
C ALA A 18 -3.36 9.70 -1.64
N ALA A 19 -3.94 10.89 -1.83
CA ALA A 19 -3.64 12.06 -1.01
C ALA A 19 -4.02 11.85 0.46
N ALA A 20 -5.18 11.25 0.73
CA ALA A 20 -5.61 10.92 2.09
C ALA A 20 -4.69 9.90 2.75
N ALA A 21 -4.26 8.86 2.00
CA ALA A 21 -3.34 7.85 2.49
C ALA A 21 -1.93 8.40 2.75
N PHE A 22 -1.46 9.34 1.93
CA PHE A 22 -0.19 10.02 2.15
C PHE A 22 -0.24 10.90 3.40
N PHE A 23 -1.33 11.65 3.57
CA PHE A 23 -1.54 12.49 4.76
C PHE A 23 -1.64 11.65 6.03
N SER A 24 -2.35 10.52 6.01
CA SER A 24 -2.40 9.63 7.17
C SER A 24 -1.03 9.04 7.51
N MET A 25 -0.22 8.62 6.54
CA MET A 25 1.16 8.19 6.78
C MET A 25 1.99 9.30 7.42
N PHE A 26 1.89 10.54 6.93
CA PHE A 26 2.57 11.68 7.52
C PHE A 26 2.24 11.85 9.00
N LEU A 27 0.96 11.73 9.38
CA LEU A 27 0.56 11.77 10.79
C LEU A 27 1.10 10.57 11.59
N ILE A 28 0.99 9.35 11.05
CA ILE A 28 1.40 8.11 11.73
C ILE A 28 2.91 8.10 12.01
N VAL A 29 3.74 8.67 11.15
CA VAL A 29 5.20 8.78 11.38
C VAL A 29 5.54 9.56 12.64
N HIS A 30 4.67 10.48 13.07
CA HIS A 30 4.87 11.29 14.28
C HIS A 30 4.28 10.63 15.54
N LEU A 31 3.58 9.49 15.40
CA LEU A 31 3.09 8.74 16.56
C LEU A 31 4.22 7.92 17.21
N PRO A 32 4.12 7.64 18.53
CA PRO A 32 5.08 6.78 19.20
C PRO A 32 5.10 5.39 18.53
N LYS A 33 6.32 4.92 18.23
CA LYS A 33 6.53 3.62 17.59
C LYS A 33 6.02 2.51 18.49
N ASN A 34 4.92 1.93 18.08
CA ASN A 34 4.33 0.73 18.64
C ASN A 34 3.84 -0.17 17.49
N GLY A 35 3.59 -1.45 17.76
CA GLY A 35 3.17 -2.41 16.71
C GLY A 35 1.89 -1.98 15.97
N PHE A 36 1.04 -1.17 16.59
CA PHE A 36 -0.15 -0.60 15.98
C PHE A 36 0.16 0.52 14.97
N SER A 37 1.05 1.46 15.32
CA SER A 37 1.49 2.53 14.43
C SER A 37 2.22 1.98 13.19
N GLU A 38 3.02 0.93 13.36
CA GLU A 38 3.72 0.26 12.27
C GLU A 38 2.75 -0.44 11.32
N THR A 39 1.74 -1.14 11.86
CA THR A 39 0.70 -1.77 11.04
C THR A 39 -0.17 -0.75 10.31
N LEU A 40 -0.52 0.37 10.96
CA LEU A 40 -1.24 1.46 10.32
C LEU A 40 -0.44 2.10 9.18
N LEU A 41 0.86 2.32 9.39
CA LEU A 41 1.73 2.89 8.37
C LEU A 41 1.84 1.95 7.16
N PHE A 42 1.98 0.65 7.41
CA PHE A 42 1.99 -0.36 6.36
C PHE A 42 0.66 -0.43 5.59
N ALA A 43 -0.48 -0.41 6.29
CA ALA A 43 -1.80 -0.42 5.69
C ALA A 43 -2.06 0.82 4.83
N ALA A 44 -1.64 2.00 5.30
CA ALA A 44 -1.74 3.24 4.53
C ALA A 44 -0.83 3.19 3.28
N GLY A 45 0.37 2.65 3.40
CA GLY A 45 1.28 2.38 2.27
C GLY A 45 0.66 1.49 1.19
N LEU A 46 0.04 0.38 1.60
CA LEU A 46 -0.67 -0.51 0.68
C LEU A 46 -1.86 0.18 0.00
N THR A 47 -2.59 1.00 0.74
CA THR A 47 -3.72 1.77 0.20
C THR A 47 -3.24 2.77 -0.85
N MET A 48 -2.08 3.40 -0.64
CA MET A 48 -1.45 4.29 -1.62
C MET A 48 -1.01 3.54 -2.88
N LEU A 49 -0.33 2.40 -2.74
CA LEU A 49 0.06 1.56 -3.88
C LEU A 49 -1.15 1.09 -4.69
N TRP A 50 -2.25 0.77 -4.00
CA TRP A 50 -3.51 0.44 -4.65
C TRP A 50 -4.08 1.64 -5.40
N ALA A 51 -4.14 2.81 -4.76
CA ALA A 51 -4.68 4.03 -5.36
C ALA A 51 -3.93 4.46 -6.62
N VAL A 52 -2.60 4.28 -6.67
CA VAL A 52 -1.77 4.59 -7.84
C VAL A 52 -1.82 3.48 -8.91
N GLY A 53 -2.39 2.32 -8.60
CA GLY A 53 -2.52 1.19 -9.54
C GLY A 53 -1.26 0.32 -9.65
N ILE A 54 -0.25 0.57 -8.81
CA ILE A 54 1.04 -0.15 -8.82
C ILE A 54 1.01 -1.38 -7.89
N LEU A 55 -0.05 -1.56 -7.08
CA LEU A 55 -0.13 -2.70 -6.16
C LEU A 55 0.01 -4.06 -6.86
N ILE A 56 -0.65 -4.27 -8.01
CA ILE A 56 -0.60 -5.54 -8.74
C ILE A 56 0.82 -5.85 -9.26
N PRO A 57 1.50 -4.94 -9.99
CA PRO A 57 2.88 -5.20 -10.41
C PRO A 57 3.83 -5.35 -9.22
N PHE A 58 3.63 -4.57 -8.14
CA PHE A 58 4.42 -4.70 -6.92
C PHE A 58 4.28 -6.09 -6.28
N LEU A 59 3.06 -6.61 -6.14
CA LEU A 59 2.80 -7.96 -5.60
C LEU A 59 3.40 -9.06 -6.49
N LYS A 60 3.35 -8.91 -7.82
CA LYS A 60 3.99 -9.87 -8.74
C LYS A 60 5.50 -9.93 -8.54
N ILE A 61 6.15 -8.77 -8.40
CA ILE A 61 7.60 -8.70 -8.13
C ILE A 61 7.92 -9.33 -6.78
N LEU A 62 7.15 -9.00 -5.74
CA LEU A 62 7.32 -9.58 -4.41
C LEU A 62 7.21 -11.11 -4.44
N PHE A 63 6.19 -11.64 -5.11
CA PHE A 63 6.00 -13.08 -5.27
C PHE A 63 7.14 -13.73 -6.05
N PHE A 64 7.63 -13.07 -7.11
CA PHE A 64 8.77 -13.55 -7.89
C PHE A 64 10.04 -13.63 -7.03
N VAL A 65 10.33 -12.61 -6.22
CA VAL A 65 11.46 -12.59 -5.29
C VAL A 65 11.34 -13.68 -4.22
N LEU A 66 10.15 -13.85 -3.64
CA LEU A 66 9.89 -14.91 -2.67
C LEU A 66 10.10 -16.30 -3.28
N LYS A 67 9.56 -16.55 -4.48
CA LYS A 67 9.74 -17.79 -5.22
C LYS A 67 11.21 -18.06 -5.53
N TRP A 68 11.94 -17.02 -5.97
CA TRP A 68 13.38 -17.13 -6.21
C TRP A 68 14.14 -17.52 -4.95
N ARG A 69 13.87 -16.84 -3.83
CA ARG A 69 14.52 -17.12 -2.54
C ARG A 69 14.19 -18.52 -2.04
N LEU A 70 12.94 -18.97 -2.18
CA LEU A 70 12.54 -20.34 -1.83
C LEU A 70 13.26 -21.38 -2.68
N ASN A 71 13.30 -21.20 -4.00
CA ASN A 71 14.04 -22.09 -4.90
C ASN A 71 15.54 -22.13 -4.59
N TYR A 72 16.13 -20.98 -4.23
CA TYR A 72 17.54 -20.92 -3.84
C TYR A 72 17.80 -21.73 -2.57
N VAL A 73 16.95 -21.58 -1.54
CA VAL A 73 17.06 -22.35 -0.30
C VAL A 73 16.88 -23.84 -0.56
N VAL A 74 15.90 -24.25 -1.37
CA VAL A 74 15.65 -25.67 -1.66
C VAL A 74 16.76 -26.31 -2.48
N ARG A 75 17.44 -25.57 -3.37
CA ARG A 75 18.45 -26.12 -4.28
C ARG A 75 19.88 -26.06 -3.75
N PHE A 76 20.19 -25.11 -2.88
CA PHE A 76 21.58 -24.82 -2.48
C PHE A 76 21.81 -24.86 -0.97
N LYS A 77 20.80 -25.21 -0.18
CA LYS A 77 20.90 -25.36 1.27
C LYS A 77 20.33 -26.71 1.69
#